data_AF-A0A941CDE5-F1
#
_entry.id   AF-A0A941CDE5-F1
#
_cell.length_a   1.000
_cell.length_b   1.000
_cell.length_c   1.000
_cell.angle_alpha   90.00
_cell.angle_beta   90.00
_cell.angle_gamma   90.00
#
_symmetry.space_group_name_H-M   'P 1'
#
loop_
_entity.id
_entity.type
_entity.pdbx_description
1 polymer ?
#
loop_
_entity_poly.entity_id
_entity_poly.type
_entity_poly.pdbx_seq_one_letter_code
_entity_poly.pdbx_strand_id
1 'polypeptide(L)'
;MEKKKSHKDYLEKTFLEELNYKIWSTKGSRFNANKRLLKVADLSNLCLSMLSVYLIAVGLLSVYNIYKTETIDENLIAYSITCLSILLLVFGQIENAKDFSTKAKQYHNCGLELSSLYNDLRILKP
;
A
#
# COMPACT_ATOMS: atom_id res chain seq x y z
N MET A 1 6.27 3.77 -44.88
CA MET A 1 5.49 3.04 -43.84
C MET A 1 6.27 3.10 -42.54
N GLU A 2 5.83 3.90 -41.57
CA GLU A 2 6.45 3.93 -40.23
C GLU A 2 6.23 2.59 -39.53
N LYS A 3 7.32 1.90 -39.17
CA LYS A 3 7.25 0.71 -38.30
C LYS A 3 6.70 1.14 -36.94
N LYS A 4 5.55 0.60 -36.55
CA LYS A 4 4.93 0.81 -35.25
C LYS A 4 5.85 0.23 -34.17
N LYS A 5 6.50 1.10 -33.38
CA LYS A 5 7.49 0.68 -32.37
C LYS A 5 6.85 -0.29 -31.37
N SER A 6 7.37 -1.51 -31.30
CA SER A 6 6.93 -2.54 -30.37
C SER A 6 7.77 -2.49 -29.09
N HIS A 7 7.21 -2.90 -27.96
CA HIS A 7 7.96 -3.04 -26.71
C HIS A 7 9.08 -4.09 -26.79
N LYS A 8 9.24 -4.82 -27.90
CA LYS A 8 10.33 -5.77 -28.13
C LYS A 8 11.46 -5.23 -29.00
N ASP A 9 11.30 -4.03 -29.57
CA ASP A 9 12.28 -3.43 -30.50
C ASP A 9 13.64 -3.13 -29.83
N TYR A 10 13.73 -3.20 -28.50
CA TYR A 10 15.00 -3.03 -27.79
C TYR A 10 15.86 -4.31 -27.75
N LEU A 11 15.29 -5.48 -28.07
CA LEU A 11 16.00 -6.76 -28.08
C LEU A 11 16.91 -6.93 -29.30
N GLU A 12 16.65 -6.16 -30.38
CA GLU A 12 17.47 -6.17 -31.59
C GLU A 12 18.66 -5.20 -31.52
N LYS A 13 18.89 -4.57 -30.36
CA LYS A 13 19.91 -3.54 -30.14
C LYS A 13 21.15 -4.10 -29.47
N THR A 14 22.24 -3.32 -29.44
CA THR A 14 23.45 -3.66 -28.69
C THR A 14 23.13 -3.87 -27.21
N PHE A 15 23.89 -4.77 -26.57
CA PHE A 15 23.73 -5.12 -25.15
C PHE A 15 23.62 -3.89 -24.23
N LEU A 16 24.41 -2.83 -24.50
CA LEU A 16 24.33 -1.58 -23.73
C LEU A 16 22.99 -0.86 -23.86
N GLU A 17 22.36 -0.87 -25.04
CA GLU A 17 21.04 -0.25 -25.23
C GLU A 17 19.92 -1.06 -24.57
N GLU A 18 20.01 -2.38 -24.65
CA GLU A 18 19.10 -3.29 -23.95
C GLU A 18 19.22 -3.14 -22.43
N LEU A 19 20.45 -3.14 -21.89
CA LEU A 19 20.70 -2.97 -20.47
C LEU A 19 20.18 -1.61 -19.96
N ASN A 20 20.44 -0.54 -20.71
CA ASN A 20 19.96 0.80 -20.40
C ASN A 20 18.42 0.85 -20.33
N TYR A 21 17.74 0.24 -21.30
CA TYR A 21 16.28 0.13 -21.30
C TYR A 21 15.75 -0.69 -20.11
N LYS A 22 16.36 -1.85 -19.81
CA LYS A 22 15.97 -2.70 -18.68
C LYS A 22 16.11 -1.95 -17.35
N ILE A 23 17.20 -1.22 -17.13
CA ILE A 23 17.42 -0.45 -15.89
C ILE A 23 16.40 0.68 -15.79
N TRP A 24 16.17 1.43 -16.86
CA TRP A 24 15.17 2.49 -16.88
C TRP A 24 13.76 1.98 -16.57
N SER A 25 13.35 0.89 -17.22
CA SER A 25 12.04 0.26 -17.02
C SER A 25 11.88 -0.30 -15.60
N THR A 26 12.92 -0.96 -15.08
CA THR A 26 12.92 -1.51 -13.72
C THR A 26 12.86 -0.40 -12.68
N LYS A 27 13.65 0.67 -12.85
CA LYS A 27 13.61 1.87 -11.99
C LYS A 27 12.21 2.46 -11.89
N GLY A 28 11.57 2.70 -13.05
CA GLY A 28 10.21 3.24 -13.09
C GLY A 28 9.19 2.32 -12.38
N SER A 29 9.32 1.01 -12.59
CA SER A 29 8.46 0.01 -11.93
C SER A 29 8.62 0.02 -10.41
N ARG A 30 9.84 0.19 -9.89
CA ARG A 30 10.13 0.27 -8.44
C ARG A 30 9.51 1.51 -7.80
N PHE A 31 9.59 2.68 -8.45
CA PHE A 31 8.93 3.89 -7.94
C PHE A 31 7.40 3.79 -7.95
N ASN A 32 6.82 3.16 -8.97
CA ASN A 32 5.39 2.88 -9.01
C ASN A 32 4.96 1.91 -7.90
N ALA A 33 5.77 0.88 -7.62
CA ALA A 33 5.54 -0.04 -6.50
C ALA A 33 5.58 0.70 -5.14
N ASN A 34 6.56 1.58 -4.92
CA ASN A 34 6.62 2.45 -3.75
C ASN A 34 5.33 3.27 -3.58
N LYS A 35 4.92 4.00 -4.62
CA LYS A 35 3.70 4.83 -4.57
C LYS A 35 2.45 4.00 -4.29
N ARG A 36 2.35 2.79 -4.86
CA ARG A 36 1.23 1.88 -4.61
C ARG A 36 1.20 1.40 -3.16
N LEU A 37 2.35 1.02 -2.60
CA LEU A 37 2.44 0.54 -1.22
C LEU A 37 2.11 1.63 -0.20
N LEU A 38 2.56 2.87 -0.43
CA LEU A 38 2.19 4.01 0.41
C LEU A 38 0.67 4.22 0.41
N LYS A 39 0.04 4.25 -0.78
CA LYS A 39 -1.42 4.37 -0.88
C LYS A 39 -2.16 3.25 -0.16
N VAL A 40 -1.69 2.01 -0.26
CA VAL A 40 -2.30 0.88 0.44
C VAL A 40 -2.17 1.08 1.94
N ALA A 41 -1.00 1.49 2.44
CA ALA A 41 -0.79 1.77 3.86
C ALA A 41 -1.76 2.86 4.37
N ASP A 42 -1.89 3.96 3.63
CA ASP A 42 -2.76 5.07 3.99
C ASP A 42 -4.24 4.65 4.02
N LEU A 43 -4.69 3.90 3.01
CA LEU A 43 -6.07 3.41 2.91
C LEU A 43 -6.39 2.38 4.01
N SER A 44 -5.45 1.49 4.33
CA SER A 44 -5.61 0.52 5.41
C SER A 44 -5.72 1.21 6.77
N ASN A 45 -4.88 2.21 7.03
CA ASN A 45 -4.95 3.02 8.25
C ASN A 45 -6.26 3.80 8.34
N LEU A 46 -6.72 4.38 7.23
CA LEU A 46 -8.01 5.07 7.18
C LEU A 46 -9.17 4.10 7.50
N CYS A 47 -9.17 2.91 6.91
CA CYS A 47 -10.19 1.89 7.17
C CYS A 47 -10.23 1.50 8.65
N LEU A 48 -9.07 1.23 9.26
CA LEU A 48 -8.96 0.89 10.67
C LEU A 48 -9.47 2.04 11.56
N SER A 49 -9.13 3.27 11.21
CA SER A 49 -9.56 4.47 11.94
C SER A 49 -11.08 4.66 11.86
N MET A 50 -11.66 4.52 10.66
CA MET A 50 -13.11 4.62 10.47
C MET A 50 -13.88 3.55 11.24
N LEU A 51 -13.38 2.30 11.24
CA LEU A 51 -13.99 1.21 12.00
C LEU A 51 -13.87 1.43 13.51
N SER A 52 -12.75 2.00 13.97
CA SER A 52 -12.57 2.40 15.38
C SER A 52 -13.59 3.47 15.80
N VAL A 53 -13.75 4.52 15.01
CA VAL A 53 -14.75 5.57 15.26
C VAL A 53 -16.16 5.00 15.30
N TYR A 54 -16.48 4.09 14.38
CA TYR A 54 -17.79 3.41 14.36
C TYR A 54 -18.05 2.61 15.65
N LEU A 55 -17.09 1.81 16.10
CA LEU A 55 -17.25 1.04 17.35
C LEU A 55 -17.41 1.94 18.58
N ILE A 56 -16.68 3.05 18.63
CA ILE A 56 -16.81 4.04 19.72
C ILE A 56 -18.19 4.69 19.69
N ALA A 57 -18.67 5.12 18.52
CA ALA A 57 -19.99 5.74 18.37
C ALA A 57 -21.12 4.79 18.80
N VAL A 58 -21.06 3.52 18.38
CA VAL A 58 -22.01 2.49 18.77
C VAL A 58 -21.90 2.19 20.28
N GLY A 59 -20.68 2.15 20.82
CA GLY A 59 -20.43 2.02 22.26
C GLY A 59 -21.09 3.12 23.08
N LEU A 60 -20.94 4.38 22.67
CA LEU A 60 -21.60 5.51 23.33
C LEU A 60 -23.12 5.40 23.22
N LEU A 61 -23.64 5.02 22.04
CA LEU A 61 -25.08 4.86 21.83
C LEU A 61 -25.69 3.77 22.72
N SER A 62 -24.92 2.71 23.00
CA SER A 62 -25.27 1.66 23.96
C SER A 62 -25.30 2.18 25.40
N VAL A 63 -24.33 2.99 25.82
CA VAL A 63 -24.24 3.51 27.20
C VAL A 63 -25.39 4.48 27.52
N TYR A 64 -25.82 5.28 26.55
CA TYR A 64 -26.89 6.26 26.75
C TYR A 64 -28.29 5.72 26.45
N ASN A 65 -28.44 4.42 26.14
CA ASN A 65 -29.72 3.77 25.83
C ASN A 65 -30.58 4.54 24.80
N ILE A 66 -29.94 5.09 23.77
CA ILE A 66 -30.61 5.91 22.73
C ILE A 66 -31.38 5.01 21.71
N TYR A 67 -31.43 3.70 21.94
CA TYR A 67 -32.17 2.72 21.14
C TYR A 67 -33.47 2.32 21.85
N LYS A 68 -34.44 1.77 21.10
CA LYS A 68 -35.69 1.25 21.69
C LYS A 68 -35.39 0.05 22.58
N THR A 69 -35.37 0.29 23.89
CA THR A 69 -34.99 -0.66 24.96
C THR A 69 -35.87 -1.92 24.98
N GLU A 70 -37.09 -1.86 24.42
CA GLU A 70 -38.00 -3.01 24.39
C GLU A 70 -37.65 -4.10 23.37
N THR A 71 -36.69 -3.84 22.47
CA THR A 71 -36.40 -4.74 21.34
C THR A 71 -35.00 -5.36 21.34
N ILE A 72 -34.05 -4.81 22.10
CA ILE A 72 -32.65 -5.27 22.07
C ILE A 72 -32.07 -5.26 23.49
N ASP A 73 -31.48 -6.39 23.90
CA ASP A 73 -30.78 -6.54 25.18
C ASP A 73 -29.46 -5.76 25.16
N GLU A 74 -29.26 -4.89 26.15
CA GLU A 74 -28.07 -4.06 26.32
C GLU A 74 -26.79 -4.93 26.45
N ASN A 75 -26.90 -6.08 27.11
CA ASN A 75 -25.78 -6.99 27.31
C ASN A 75 -25.31 -7.62 25.99
N LEU A 76 -26.24 -7.90 25.09
CA LEU A 76 -25.93 -8.46 23.77
C LEU A 76 -25.18 -7.43 22.91
N ILE A 77 -25.60 -6.16 22.97
CA ILE A 77 -24.92 -5.05 22.30
C ILE A 77 -23.50 -4.92 22.85
N ALA A 78 -23.33 -4.82 24.18
CA ALA A 78 -22.02 -4.67 24.82
C ALA A 78 -21.08 -5.84 24.50
N TYR A 79 -21.58 -7.08 24.52
CA TYR A 79 -20.84 -8.27 24.14
C TYR A 79 -20.37 -8.21 22.67
N SER A 80 -21.26 -7.83 21.75
CA SER A 80 -20.94 -7.74 20.31
C SER A 80 -19.88 -6.67 20.01
N ILE A 81 -19.98 -5.50 20.64
CA ILE A 81 -19.02 -4.39 20.49
C ILE A 81 -17.66 -4.81 21.01
N THR A 82 -17.62 -5.46 22.17
CA THR A 82 -16.36 -5.92 22.77
C THR A 82 -15.67 -6.96 21.87
N CYS A 83 -16.44 -7.93 21.35
CA CYS A 83 -15.94 -8.93 20.41
C CYS A 83 -15.38 -8.29 19.13
N LEU A 84 -16.13 -7.36 18.53
CA LEU A 84 -15.69 -6.62 17.34
C LEU A 84 -14.45 -5.76 17.61
N SER A 85 -14.33 -5.18 18.80
CA SER A 85 -13.16 -4.39 19.21
C SER A 85 -11.90 -5.25 19.33
N ILE A 86 -12.02 -6.46 19.87
CA ILE A 86 -10.91 -7.42 19.93
C ILE A 86 -10.48 -7.84 18.52
N LEU A 87 -11.44 -8.14 17.64
CA LEU A 87 -11.14 -8.44 16.24
C LEU A 87 -10.45 -7.26 15.56
N LEU A 88 -10.95 -6.04 15.73
CA LEU A 88 -10.36 -4.83 15.17
C LEU A 88 -8.91 -4.65 15.62
N LEU A 89 -8.63 -4.89 16.90
CA LEU A 89 -7.29 -4.82 17.45
C LEU A 89 -6.35 -5.82 16.75
N VAL A 90 -6.76 -7.08 16.61
CA VAL A 90 -5.97 -8.12 15.93
C VAL A 90 -5.72 -7.75 14.47
N PHE A 91 -6.74 -7.28 13.75
CA PHE A 91 -6.59 -6.80 12.37
C PHE A 91 -5.60 -5.63 12.28
N GLY A 92 -5.67 -4.67 13.21
CA GLY A 92 -4.73 -3.57 13.30
C GLY A 92 -3.29 -4.05 13.49
N GLN A 93 -3.07 -5.04 14.37
CA GLN A 93 -1.73 -5.61 14.60
C GLN A 93 -1.19 -6.33 13.35
N ILE A 94 -2.02 -7.14 12.67
CA ILE A 94 -1.62 -7.82 11.43
C ILE A 94 -1.26 -6.81 10.34
N GLU A 95 -2.06 -5.75 10.20
CA GLU A 95 -1.82 -4.72 9.19
C GLU A 95 -0.54 -3.93 9.46
N ASN A 96 -0.28 -3.59 10.72
CA ASN A 96 0.98 -2.99 11.14
C ASN A 96 2.18 -3.92 10.87
N ALA A 97 2.04 -5.22 11.15
CA ALA A 97 3.10 -6.21 10.93
C ALA A 97 3.47 -6.40 9.44
N LYS A 98 2.58 -6.07 8.50
CA LYS A 98 2.89 -6.13 7.06
C LYS A 98 3.91 -5.08 6.62
N ASP A 99 4.10 -4.03 7.42
CA ASP A 99 5.08 -2.97 7.28
C ASP A 99 5.22 -2.44 5.84
N PHE A 100 4.10 -1.98 5.30
CA PHE A 100 4.01 -1.43 3.94
C PHE A 100 4.91 -0.20 3.77
N SER A 101 5.10 0.59 4.82
CA SER A 101 5.95 1.79 4.82
C SER A 101 7.42 1.43 4.62
N THR A 102 7.95 0.45 5.36
CA THR A 102 9.34 -0.01 5.19
C THR A 102 9.55 -0.64 3.81
N LYS A 103 8.62 -1.47 3.34
CA LYS A 103 8.69 -2.03 1.98
C LYS A 103 8.70 -0.92 0.92
N ALA A 104 7.85 0.09 1.07
CA ALA A 104 7.80 1.22 0.16
C ALA A 104 9.16 1.95 0.11
N LYS A 105 9.77 2.23 1.27
CA LYS A 105 11.12 2.81 1.37
C LYS A 105 12.19 1.95 0.69
N GLN A 106 12.15 0.63 0.86
CA GLN A 106 13.09 -0.28 0.17
C GLN A 106 12.95 -0.18 -1.36
N TYR A 107 11.72 -0.14 -1.87
CA TYR A 107 11.48 0.06 -3.31
C TYR A 107 11.95 1.42 -3.80
N HIS A 108 11.79 2.46 -3.00
CA HIS A 108 12.28 3.80 -3.30
C HIS A 108 13.81 3.84 -3.36
N ASN A 109 14.49 3.31 -2.34
CA ASN A 109 15.95 3.25 -2.27
C ASN A 109 16.55 2.43 -3.43
N CYS A 110 15.99 1.26 -3.72
CA CYS A 110 16.37 0.46 -4.88
C CYS A 110 16.19 1.26 -6.19
N GLY A 111 15.12 2.04 -6.32
CA GLY A 111 14.92 2.93 -7.46
C GLY A 111 15.98 4.03 -7.59
N LEU A 112 16.47 4.56 -6.46
CA LEU A 112 17.58 5.53 -6.43
C LEU A 112 18.91 4.90 -6.83
N GLU A 113 19.21 3.70 -6.32
CA GLU A 113 20.41 2.93 -6.71
C GLU A 113 20.43 2.64 -8.21
N LEU A 114 19.30 2.18 -8.76
CA LEU A 114 19.16 1.98 -10.21
C LEU A 114 19.30 3.30 -10.99
N SER A 115 18.92 4.44 -10.39
CA SER A 115 19.13 5.75 -11.01
C SER A 115 20.60 6.14 -11.09
N SER A 116 21.38 5.84 -10.04
CA SER A 116 22.83 6.04 -10.05
C SER A 116 23.45 5.19 -11.15
N LEU A 117 23.15 3.89 -11.16
CA LEU A 117 23.67 2.96 -12.16
C LEU A 117 23.29 3.36 -13.61
N TYR A 118 22.07 3.85 -13.81
CA TYR A 118 21.62 4.38 -15.10
C TYR A 118 22.46 5.58 -15.55
N ASN A 119 22.78 6.51 -14.64
CA ASN A 119 23.60 7.67 -14.95
C ASN A 119 25.04 7.27 -15.26
N ASP A 120 25.62 6.33 -14.51
CA ASP A 120 26.96 5.82 -14.72
C ASP A 120 27.10 5.15 -16.10
N LEU A 121 26.12 4.32 -16.48
CA LEU A 121 26.07 3.69 -17.81
C LEU A 121 25.93 4.72 -18.95
N ARG A 122 25.30 5.86 -18.68
CA ARG A 122 25.12 6.92 -19.68
C ARG A 122 26.41 7.73 -19.89
N ILE A 123 27.25 7.86 -18.86
CA ILE A 123 28.58 8.46 -18.97
C ILE A 123 29.51 7.55 -19.79
N LEU A 124 29.35 6.23 -19.69
CA LEU A 124 30.11 5.23 -20.45
C LEU A 124 29.67 5.07 -21.91
N LYS A 125 28.58 5.73 -22.33
CA LYS A 125 28.11 5.75 -23.72
C LYS A 125 28.57 7.08 -24.37
N PRO A 126 29.77 7.15 -25.00
CA PRO A 126 30.15 8.29 -25.82
C PRO A 126 29.22 8.45 -27.04
#